data_AF-A0A7T4JVJ3-F1
#
_entry.id   AF-A0A7T4JVJ3-F1
#
_cell.length_a   1.000
_cell.length_b   1.000
_cell.length_c   1.000
_cell.angle_alpha   90.00
_cell.angle_beta   90.00
_cell.angle_gamma   90.00
#
_symmetry.space_group_name_H-M   'P 1'
#
loop_
_entity.id
_entity.type
_entity.pdbx_description
1 polymer ?
#
loop_
_entity_poly.entity_id
_entity_poly.type
_entity_poly.pdbx_seq_one_letter_code
_entity_poly.pdbx_strand_id
1 'polypeptide(L)'
;MTAFFKLFRILFFVFLIAFMVGGVVLVGLQTVGLFATSGDLITGVKSHLAPWVFGSATLCAICAFVLGYRPEARAARRIQKEREEHIRHPED
;
A
#
# COMPACT_ATOMS: atom_id res chain seq x y z
N MET A 1 12.97 -19.67 -8.33
CA MET A 1 12.40 -18.55 -7.56
C MET A 1 13.10 -18.49 -6.21
N THR A 2 13.98 -17.52 -5.99
CA THR A 2 14.73 -17.40 -4.73
C THR A 2 13.78 -17.07 -3.58
N ALA A 3 13.80 -17.89 -2.52
CA ALA A 3 12.91 -17.80 -1.35
C ALA A 3 12.79 -16.37 -0.76
N PHE A 4 13.86 -15.58 -0.89
CA PHE A 4 13.95 -14.18 -0.53
C PHE A 4 12.80 -13.31 -1.09
N PHE A 5 12.48 -13.43 -2.38
CA PHE A 5 11.41 -12.63 -2.98
C PHE A 5 10.01 -13.07 -2.53
N LYS A 6 9.85 -14.36 -2.20
CA LYS A 6 8.59 -14.90 -1.70
C LYS A 6 8.32 -14.36 -0.29
N LEU A 7 9.36 -14.28 0.54
CA LEU A 7 9.31 -13.67 1.87
C LEU A 7 8.95 -12.18 1.80
N PHE A 8 9.63 -11.40 0.96
CA PHE A 8 9.32 -9.98 0.76
C PHE A 8 7.89 -9.74 0.24
N ARG A 9 7.37 -10.63 -0.61
CA ARG A 9 5.99 -10.54 -1.10
C ARG A 9 4.96 -10.77 0.00
N ILE A 10 5.19 -11.76 0.86
CA ILE A 10 4.33 -12.05 2.01
C ILE A 10 4.37 -10.86 2.98
N LEU A 11 5.57 -10.38 3.29
CA LEU A 11 5.78 -9.26 4.19
C LEU A 11 5.10 -7.98 3.68
N PHE A 12 5.23 -7.70 2.37
CA PHE A 12 4.50 -6.63 1.69
C PHE A 12 2.98 -6.77 1.87
N PHE A 13 2.42 -7.96 1.63
CA PHE A 13 0.98 -8.18 1.75
C PHE A 13 0.47 -8.00 3.18
N VAL A 14 1.24 -8.48 4.16
CA VAL A 14 0.93 -8.30 5.58
C VAL A 14 0.94 -6.83 5.95
N PHE A 15 1.99 -6.09 5.59
CA PHE A 15 2.05 -4.64 5.84
C PHE A 15 0.98 -3.87 5.08
N LEU A 16 0.65 -4.28 3.86
CA LEU A 16 -0.40 -3.65 3.06
C LEU A 16 -1.76 -3.80 3.73
N ILE A 17 -2.12 -5.00 4.16
CA ILE A 17 -3.39 -5.24 4.87
C ILE A 17 -3.39 -4.47 6.20
N ALA A 18 -2.32 -4.55 6.97
CA ALA A 18 -2.21 -3.86 8.26
C ALA A 18 -2.35 -2.33 8.13
N PHE A 19 -1.66 -1.73 7.15
CA PHE A 19 -1.79 -0.30 6.85
C PHE A 19 -3.18 0.04 6.33
N MET A 20 -3.76 -0.77 5.44
CA MET A 20 -5.08 -0.48 4.88
C MET A 20 -6.16 -0.52 5.95
N VAL A 21 -6.17 -1.57 6.78
CA VAL A 21 -7.09 -1.70 7.92
C VAL A 21 -6.83 -0.58 8.92
N GLY A 22 -5.56 -0.35 9.28
CA GLY A 22 -5.19 0.71 10.20
C GLY A 22 -5.62 2.09 9.72
N GLY A 23 -5.41 2.40 8.44
CA GLY A 23 -5.82 3.66 7.81
C GLY A 23 -7.33 3.84 7.78
N VAL A 24 -8.10 2.79 7.43
CA VAL A 24 -9.57 2.83 7.45
C VAL A 24 -10.09 3.05 8.87
N VAL A 25 -9.54 2.33 9.86
CA VAL A 25 -9.92 2.49 11.27
C VAL A 25 -9.58 3.89 11.76
N LEU A 26 -8.43 4.43 11.38
CA LEU A 26 -7.97 5.75 11.79
C LEU A 26 -8.86 6.85 11.20
N VAL A 27 -9.17 6.79 9.90
CA VAL A 27 -10.10 7.72 9.24
C VAL A 27 -11.52 7.56 9.80
N GLY A 28 -11.96 6.34 10.07
CA GLY A 28 -13.27 6.07 10.68
C GLY A 28 -13.40 6.66 12.07
N LEU A 29 -12.41 6.43 12.94
CA LEU A 29 -12.35 7.02 14.28
C LEU A 29 -12.25 8.54 14.24
N GLN A 30 -11.46 9.11 13.34
CA GLN A 30 -11.39 10.56 13.14
C GLN A 30 -12.74 11.13 12.71
N THR A 31 -13.44 10.44 11.81
CA THR A 31 -14.75 10.85 11.31
C THR A 31 -15.79 10.82 12.44
N VAL A 32 -15.88 9.71 13.18
CA VAL A 32 -16.80 9.58 14.33
C VAL A 32 -16.46 10.59 15.44
N GLY A 33 -15.19 10.78 15.75
CA GLY A 33 -14.73 11.75 16.75
C GLY A 33 -15.09 13.19 16.39
N LEU A 34 -15.02 13.54 15.09
CA LEU A 34 -15.43 14.84 14.59
C LEU A 34 -16.93 15.08 14.80
N PHE A 35 -17.77 14.11 14.47
CA PHE A 35 -19.22 14.18 14.71
C PHE A 35 -19.58 14.21 16.20
N ALA A 36 -18.81 13.52 17.04
CA ALA A 36 -19.00 13.49 18.49
C ALA A 36 -18.52 14.77 19.21
N THR A 37 -17.95 15.76 18.50
CA THR A 37 -17.35 17.00 19.07
C THR A 37 -16.37 16.73 20.22
N SER A 38 -15.81 15.51 20.25
CA SER A 38 -14.96 15.02 21.34
C SER A 38 -13.52 15.05 20.87
N GLY A 39 -12.88 16.21 21.03
CA GLY A 39 -11.49 16.45 20.62
C GLY A 39 -10.49 15.47 21.24
N ASP A 40 -10.79 14.95 22.43
CA ASP A 40 -9.93 14.05 23.20
C ASP A 40 -9.81 12.63 22.60
N LEU A 41 -10.89 12.13 21.97
CA LEU A 41 -10.86 10.87 21.23
C LEU A 41 -10.05 10.99 19.93
N ILE A 42 -10.10 12.16 19.29
CA ILE A 42 -9.35 12.43 18.05
C ILE A 42 -7.85 12.52 18.35
N THR A 43 -7.46 13.20 19.43
CA THR A 43 -6.06 13.37 19.83
C THR A 43 -5.44 12.08 20.36
N GLY A 44 -6.19 11.28 21.13
CA GLY A 44 -5.73 9.98 21.65
C GLY A 44 -5.47 8.95 20.55
N VAL A 45 -6.41 8.80 19.60
CA VAL A 45 -6.27 7.87 18.46
C VAL A 45 -5.16 8.34 17.53
N LYS A 46 -5.05 9.65 17.26
CA LYS A 46 -4.00 10.18 16.40
C LYS A 46 -2.60 10.03 17.02
N SER A 47 -2.47 10.20 18.33
CA SER A 47 -1.16 10.13 19.01
C SER A 47 -0.57 8.71 18.98
N HIS A 48 -1.40 7.69 19.21
CA HIS A 48 -0.92 6.31 19.29
C HIS A 48 -1.03 5.54 17.97
N LEU A 49 -2.09 5.73 17.18
CA LEU A 49 -2.35 4.89 16.02
C LEU A 49 -1.66 5.41 14.75
N ALA A 50 -1.52 6.72 14.61
CA ALA A 50 -0.89 7.33 13.44
C ALA A 50 0.58 6.89 13.19
N PRO A 51 1.49 6.89 14.19
CA PRO A 51 2.87 6.49 13.92
C PRO A 51 2.98 5.02 13.45
N TRP A 52 2.12 4.13 13.94
CA TRP A 52 2.09 2.72 13.49
C TRP A 52 1.52 2.57 12.08
N VAL A 53 0.44 3.28 11.75
CA VAL A 53 -0.17 3.23 10.41
C VAL A 53 0.76 3.87 9.37
N PHE A 54 1.34 5.03 9.66
CA PHE A 54 2.28 5.70 8.75
C PHE A 54 3.61 4.96 8.62
N GLY A 55 4.13 4.38 9.71
CA GLY A 55 5.33 3.54 9.67
C GLY A 55 5.13 2.29 8.82
N SER A 56 4.01 1.59 9.00
CA SER A 56 3.66 0.41 8.18
C SER A 56 3.39 0.77 6.72
N ALA A 57 2.75 1.92 6.44
CA ALA A 57 2.58 2.42 5.07
C ALA A 57 3.92 2.65 4.36
N THR A 58 4.87 3.24 5.07
CA THR A 58 6.21 3.53 4.54
C THR A 58 6.97 2.24 4.26
N LEU A 59 6.96 1.30 5.21
CA LEU A 59 7.56 -0.03 5.02
C LEU A 59 6.91 -0.79 3.86
N CYS A 60 5.58 -0.73 3.76
CA CYS A 60 4.81 -1.31 2.68
C CYS A 60 5.25 -0.73 1.33
N ALA A 61 5.33 0.59 1.19
CA ALA A 61 5.76 1.26 -0.04
C ALA A 61 7.20 0.87 -0.44
N ILE A 62 8.12 0.81 0.54
CA ILE A 62 9.50 0.37 0.30
C ILE A 62 9.53 -1.09 -0.17
N CYS A 63 8.79 -2.01 0.48
CA CYS A 63 8.69 -3.40 0.06
C CYS A 63 8.10 -3.53 -1.36
N ALA A 64 7.05 -2.76 -1.68
CA ALA A 64 6.46 -2.71 -3.02
C ALA A 64 7.49 -2.26 -4.07
N PHE A 65 8.24 -1.23 -3.74
CA PHE A 65 9.26 -0.66 -4.60
C PHE A 65 10.40 -1.65 -4.87
N VAL A 66 10.88 -2.33 -3.83
CA VAL A 66 11.89 -3.39 -3.94
C VAL A 66 11.39 -4.56 -4.77
N LEU A 67 10.13 -4.99 -4.61
CA LEU A 67 9.52 -5.99 -5.49
C LEU A 67 9.42 -5.50 -6.94
N GLY A 68 9.19 -4.20 -7.14
CA GLY A 68 9.12 -3.56 -8.45
C GLY A 68 10.45 -3.54 -9.21
N TYR A 69 11.60 -3.63 -8.52
CA TYR A 69 12.91 -3.77 -9.13
C TYR A 69 13.16 -5.13 -9.78
N ARG A 70 12.31 -6.13 -9.54
CA ARG A 70 12.46 -7.46 -10.15
C ARG A 70 12.44 -7.34 -11.68
N PRO A 71 13.39 -7.97 -12.39
CA PRO A 71 13.43 -7.94 -13.86
C PRO A 71 12.14 -8.51 -14.46
N GLU A 72 11.52 -9.51 -13.83
CA GLU A 72 10.20 -10.04 -14.20
C GLU A 72 9.07 -8.98 -14.13
N ALA A 73 9.09 -8.09 -13.13
CA ALA A 73 8.08 -7.04 -12.99
C ALA A 73 8.26 -5.91 -14.02
N ARG A 74 9.50 -5.66 -14.47
CA ARG A 74 9.74 -4.80 -15.64
C ARG A 74 9.31 -5.46 -16.94
N ALA A 75 9.61 -6.74 -17.13
CA ALA A 75 9.21 -7.50 -18.31
C ALA A 75 7.68 -7.55 -18.44
N ALA A 76 6.96 -7.87 -17.35
CA ALA A 76 5.49 -7.90 -17.34
C ALA A 76 4.86 -6.53 -17.67
N ARG A 77 5.45 -5.43 -17.18
CA ARG A 77 5.00 -4.08 -17.53
C ARG A 77 5.26 -3.71 -18.99
N ARG A 78 6.39 -4.17 -19.56
CA ARG A 78 6.71 -3.93 -20.97
C ARG A 78 5.70 -4.64 -21.89
N ILE A 79 5.39 -5.90 -21.60
CA ILE A 79 4.36 -6.68 -22.31
C ILE A 79 2.96 -6.06 -22.15
N GLN A 80 2.63 -5.52 -20.97
CA GLN A 80 1.37 -4.78 -20.78
C GLN A 80 1.31 -3.52 -21.63
N LYS A 81 2.41 -2.75 -21.66
CA LYS A 81 2.49 -1.53 -22.45
C LYS A 81 2.41 -1.81 -23.96
N GLU A 82 3.12 -2.83 -24.44
CA GLU A 82 3.04 -3.29 -25.84
C GLU A 82 1.62 -3.76 -26.20
N ARG A 83 0.93 -4.46 -25.29
CA ARG A 83 -0.47 -4.86 -25.49
C ARG A 83 -1.42 -3.65 -25.53
N GLU A 84 -1.22 -2.67 -24.65
CA GLU A 84 -2.00 -1.43 -24.66
C GLU A 84 -1.75 -0.59 -25.91
N GLU A 85 -0.50 -0.56 -26.38
CA GLU A 85 -0.10 0.15 -27.61
C GLU A 85 -0.69 -0.54 -28.84
N HIS A 86 -0.67 -1.88 -28.90
CA HIS A 86 -1.32 -2.66 -29.96
C HIS A 86 -2.86 -2.54 -29.94
N ILE A 87 -3.49 -2.40 -28.77
CA ILE A 87 -4.93 -2.10 -28.68
C ILE A 87 -5.22 -0.65 -29.15
N ARG A 88 -4.31 0.28 -28.91
CA ARG A 88 -4.45 1.69 -29.29
C ARG A 88 -4.19 1.93 -30.78
N HIS A 89 -3.24 1.18 -31.35
CA HIS A 89 -2.84 1.21 -32.75
C HIS A 89 -2.82 -0.22 -33.28
N PRO A 90 -3.99 -0.77 -33.66
CA PRO A 90 -4.08 -2.13 -34.14
C PRO A 90 -3.39 -2.36 -35.49
N GLU A 91 -3.11 -1.30 -36.27
CA GLU A 91 -2.80 -1.38 -37.71
C GLU A 91 -1.69 -0.42 -38.18
N ASP A 92 -0.57 -0.36 -37.44
CA ASP A 92 0.72 0.16 -37.93
C ASP A 92 1.71 -1.00 -38.16
#